data_AF-A0A7Y9N6V4-F1
#
_entry.id   AF-A0A7Y9N6V4-F1
#
_cell.length_a   1.000
_cell.length_b   1.000
_cell.length_c   1.000
_cell.angle_alpha   90.00
_cell.angle_beta   90.00
_cell.angle_gamma   90.00
#
_symmetry.space_group_name_H-M   'P 1'
#
loop_
_entity.id
_entity.type
_entity.pdbx_description
1 polymer ?
#
loop_
_entity_poly.entity_id
_entity_poly.type
_entity_poly.pdbx_seq_one_letter_code
_entity_poly.pdbx_strand_id
1 'polypeptide(L)'
;MRDPRVMVAVPHPRRAVMAALWALAARLTKLLIDAREPLIGQIKLAWWRDMMVMLANDPAALPKGEPLLAELQTSWAGQGGLAALVDAAEAMLLAESDAERHTAAESFGTHLFALSGGTEAGARRWGLLWGAGIVEAETDARRLLDEAKNCAAPAPRHFGGNRALLMLDRWAGSIARHDGKRDLRGEGLLLLRIGLFGR
;
A
#
# COMPACT_ATOMS: atom_id res chain seq x y z
N MET A 1 -4.85 -1.24 5.11
CA MET A 1 -6.27 -1.60 5.35
C MET A 1 -6.48 -2.75 6.35
N ARG A 2 -5.43 -3.32 7.00
CA ARG A 2 -5.58 -4.37 8.02
C ARG A 2 -6.09 -3.89 9.38
N ASP A 3 -6.12 -2.57 9.60
CA ASP A 3 -6.75 -2.00 10.78
C ASP A 3 -8.26 -2.30 10.75
N PRO A 4 -8.81 -2.98 11.78
CA PRO A 4 -10.23 -3.33 11.82
C PRO A 4 -11.15 -2.13 11.60
N ARG A 5 -10.73 -0.93 12.06
CA ARG A 5 -11.50 0.31 11.92
C ARG A 5 -11.69 0.70 10.45
N VAL A 6 -10.67 0.49 9.62
CA VAL A 6 -10.73 0.76 8.18
C VAL A 6 -11.49 -0.35 7.45
N MET A 7 -11.31 -1.61 7.86
CA MET A 7 -11.96 -2.76 7.21
C MET A 7 -13.49 -2.74 7.35
N VAL A 8 -14.03 -2.17 8.43
CA VAL A 8 -15.48 -1.99 8.60
C VAL A 8 -16.09 -1.14 7.49
N ALA A 9 -15.34 -0.15 6.96
CA ALA A 9 -15.77 0.71 5.86
C ALA A 9 -15.68 0.04 4.47
N VAL A 10 -15.09 -1.16 4.38
CA VAL A 10 -15.07 -1.95 3.14
C VAL A 10 -16.39 -2.73 3.03
N PRO A 11 -17.11 -2.66 1.88
CA PRO A 11 -18.32 -3.46 1.65
C PRO A 11 -18.07 -4.94 1.89
N HIS A 12 -18.99 -5.62 2.58
CA HIS A 12 -18.82 -7.01 2.99
C HIS A 12 -18.34 -7.96 1.86
N PRO A 13 -18.92 -7.92 0.64
CA PRO A 13 -18.49 -8.78 -0.47
C PRO A 13 -17.04 -8.53 -0.92
N ARG A 14 -16.49 -7.34 -0.65
CA ARG A 14 -15.12 -6.95 -1.04
C ARG A 14 -14.10 -7.15 0.07
N ARG A 15 -14.48 -7.56 1.28
CA ARG A 15 -13.56 -7.65 2.42
C ARG A 15 -12.46 -8.69 2.22
N ALA A 16 -12.79 -9.87 1.69
CA ALA A 16 -11.82 -10.94 1.46
C ALA A 16 -10.75 -10.52 0.43
N VAL A 17 -11.20 -10.01 -0.72
CA VAL A 17 -10.33 -9.52 -1.80
C VAL A 17 -9.45 -8.35 -1.34
N MET A 18 -10.00 -7.40 -0.58
CA MET A 18 -9.20 -6.30 -0.01
C MET A 18 -8.24 -6.76 1.08
N ALA A 19 -8.61 -7.74 1.91
CA ALA A 19 -7.73 -8.30 2.91
C ALA A 19 -6.50 -8.98 2.26
N ALA A 20 -6.72 -9.77 1.21
CA ALA A 20 -5.66 -10.45 0.47
C ALA A 20 -4.70 -9.45 -0.24
N LEU A 21 -5.23 -8.44 -0.93
CA LEU A 21 -4.42 -7.39 -1.57
C LEU A 21 -3.53 -6.66 -0.56
N TRP A 22 -4.11 -6.22 0.56
CA TRP A 22 -3.36 -5.48 1.57
C TRP A 22 -2.43 -6.38 2.39
N ALA A 23 -2.67 -7.70 2.41
CA ALA A 23 -1.73 -8.69 2.92
C ALA A 23 -0.51 -8.83 2.01
N LEU A 24 -0.70 -8.84 0.69
CA LEU A 24 0.39 -8.79 -0.29
C LEU A 24 1.23 -7.52 -0.11
N ALA A 25 0.59 -6.34 -0.09
CA ALA A 25 1.29 -5.08 0.12
C ALA A 25 2.13 -5.08 1.42
N ALA A 26 1.57 -5.60 2.52
CA ALA A 26 2.30 -5.73 3.78
C ALA A 26 3.45 -6.73 3.70
N ARG A 27 3.29 -7.84 2.97
CA ARG A 27 4.36 -8.83 2.76
C ARG A 27 5.51 -8.24 1.94
N LEU A 28 5.21 -7.51 0.87
CA LEU A 28 6.22 -6.81 0.05
C LEU A 28 6.95 -5.75 0.88
N THR A 29 6.22 -4.94 1.64
CA THR A 29 6.79 -3.94 2.57
C THR A 29 7.75 -4.60 3.57
N LYS A 30 7.36 -5.74 4.16
CA LYS A 30 8.22 -6.48 5.09
C LYS A 30 9.48 -7.00 4.41
N LEU A 31 9.36 -7.48 3.17
CA LEU A 31 10.52 -7.93 2.38
C LEU A 31 11.52 -6.79 2.18
N LEU A 32 11.05 -5.57 1.88
CA LEU A 32 11.92 -4.38 1.77
C LEU A 32 12.63 -4.07 3.09
N ILE A 33 11.90 -4.06 4.21
CA ILE A 33 12.47 -3.77 5.54
C ILE A 33 13.51 -4.82 5.95
N ASP A 34 13.26 -6.10 5.64
CA ASP A 34 14.16 -7.19 6.02
C ASP A 34 15.34 -7.38 5.02
N ALA A 35 15.34 -6.69 3.88
CA ALA A 35 16.33 -6.86 2.81
C ALA A 35 17.65 -6.14 3.12
N ARG A 36 18.52 -6.81 3.86
CA ARG A 36 19.89 -6.31 4.15
C ARG A 36 20.84 -6.35 2.95
N GLU A 37 20.60 -7.30 2.06
CA GLU A 37 21.35 -7.46 0.81
C GLU A 37 20.39 -7.23 -0.36
N PRO A 38 20.54 -6.14 -1.12
CA PRO A 38 19.61 -5.77 -2.20
C PRO A 38 19.40 -6.90 -3.22
N LEU A 39 20.46 -7.64 -3.55
CA LEU A 39 20.39 -8.77 -4.48
C LEU A 39 19.47 -9.89 -3.97
N ILE A 40 19.51 -10.22 -2.68
CA ILE A 40 18.61 -11.22 -2.08
C ILE A 40 17.16 -10.70 -2.12
N GLY A 41 16.96 -9.40 -1.87
CA GLY A 41 15.66 -8.76 -1.99
C GLY A 41 15.07 -8.88 -3.40
N GLN A 42 15.87 -8.57 -4.43
CA GLN A 42 15.47 -8.69 -5.84
C GLN A 42 15.06 -10.12 -6.20
N ILE A 43 15.86 -11.14 -5.81
CA ILE A 43 15.54 -12.54 -6.10
C ILE A 43 14.17 -12.92 -5.52
N LYS A 44 13.87 -12.50 -4.28
CA LYS A 44 12.58 -12.76 -3.65
C LYS A 44 11.44 -12.00 -4.34
N LEU A 45 11.66 -10.76 -4.76
CA LEU A 45 10.66 -9.97 -5.48
C LEU A 45 10.39 -10.53 -6.88
N ALA A 46 11.41 -10.98 -7.59
CA ALA A 46 11.27 -11.67 -8.88
C ALA A 46 10.39 -12.91 -8.74
N TRP A 47 10.60 -13.72 -7.70
CA TRP A 47 9.70 -14.84 -7.42
C TRP A 47 8.26 -14.39 -7.17
N TRP A 48 8.04 -13.34 -6.37
CA TRP A 48 6.69 -12.80 -6.15
C TRP A 48 6.04 -12.30 -7.44
N ARG A 49 6.79 -11.64 -8.32
CA ARG A 49 6.33 -11.19 -9.63
C ARG A 49 5.86 -12.37 -10.47
N ASP A 50 6.67 -13.43 -10.57
CA ASP A 50 6.32 -14.64 -11.31
C ASP A 50 5.05 -15.28 -10.75
N MET A 51 4.88 -15.30 -9.43
CA MET A 51 3.64 -15.79 -8.80
C MET A 51 2.43 -14.92 -9.11
N MET A 52 2.57 -13.59 -9.17
CA MET A 52 1.47 -12.70 -9.54
C MET A 52 1.09 -12.83 -11.03
N VAL A 53 2.06 -13.06 -11.91
CA VAL A 53 1.81 -13.35 -13.33
C VAL A 53 1.13 -14.71 -13.49
N MET A 54 1.58 -15.73 -12.78
CA MET A 54 0.97 -17.05 -12.76
C MET A 54 -0.45 -17.01 -12.21
N LEU A 55 -0.69 -16.28 -11.12
CA LEU A 55 -2.02 -16.06 -10.56
C LEU A 55 -3.01 -15.42 -11.55
N ALA A 56 -2.53 -14.57 -12.46
CA ALA A 56 -3.35 -13.97 -13.49
C ALA A 56 -3.62 -14.92 -14.67
N ASN A 57 -2.61 -15.69 -15.10
CA ASN A 57 -2.66 -16.47 -16.35
C ASN A 57 -3.03 -17.94 -16.15
N ASP A 58 -2.47 -18.59 -15.14
CA ASP A 58 -2.72 -19.99 -14.79
C ASP A 58 -2.75 -20.16 -13.26
N PRO A 59 -3.85 -19.75 -12.61
CA PRO A 59 -3.95 -19.81 -11.16
C PRO A 59 -3.82 -21.25 -10.63
N ALA A 60 -4.16 -22.28 -11.41
CA ALA A 60 -4.13 -23.67 -10.98
C ALA A 60 -2.70 -24.22 -10.85
N ALA A 61 -1.74 -23.62 -11.57
CA ALA A 61 -0.32 -23.98 -11.53
C ALA A 61 0.43 -23.40 -10.31
N LEU A 62 -0.21 -22.55 -9.50
CA LEU A 62 0.44 -21.94 -8.34
C LEU A 62 0.97 -22.99 -7.36
N PRO A 63 2.19 -22.80 -6.81
CA PRO A 63 2.77 -23.71 -5.86
C PRO A 63 1.93 -23.77 -4.57
N LYS A 64 1.68 -24.98 -4.09
CA LYS A 64 1.01 -25.22 -2.81
C LYS A 64 2.01 -25.03 -1.67
N GLY A 65 1.60 -24.34 -0.61
CA GLY A 65 2.39 -24.23 0.62
C GLY A 65 2.58 -22.80 1.15
N GLU A 66 2.38 -21.77 0.31
CA GLU A 66 2.38 -20.38 0.78
C GLU A 66 0.94 -19.93 1.10
N PRO A 67 0.60 -19.65 2.38
CA PRO A 67 -0.78 -19.33 2.77
C PRO A 67 -1.34 -18.10 2.07
N LEU A 68 -0.50 -17.07 1.88
CA LEU A 68 -0.91 -15.85 1.21
C LEU A 68 -1.22 -16.08 -0.28
N LEU A 69 -0.49 -16.98 -0.95
CA LEU A 69 -0.80 -17.34 -2.34
C LEU A 69 -2.15 -18.07 -2.43
N ALA A 70 -2.49 -18.92 -1.45
CA ALA A 70 -3.79 -19.57 -1.42
C ALA A 70 -4.95 -18.58 -1.20
N GLU A 71 -4.77 -17.58 -0.33
CA GLU A 71 -5.74 -16.48 -0.14
C GLU A 71 -5.92 -15.66 -1.43
N LEU A 72 -4.82 -15.32 -2.10
CA LEU A 72 -4.82 -14.59 -3.37
C LEU A 72 -5.43 -15.42 -4.51
N GLN A 73 -5.15 -16.71 -4.58
CA GLN A 73 -5.78 -17.63 -5.53
C GLN A 73 -7.29 -17.67 -5.35
N THR A 74 -7.76 -17.69 -4.10
CA THR A 74 -9.20 -17.72 -3.81
C THR A 74 -9.89 -16.38 -4.16
N SER A 75 -9.22 -15.26 -3.91
CA SER A 75 -9.86 -13.93 -3.94
C SER A 75 -9.53 -13.09 -5.18
N TRP A 76 -8.49 -13.44 -5.92
CA TRP A 76 -7.87 -12.61 -6.97
C TRP A 76 -7.47 -13.41 -8.23
N ALA A 77 -7.74 -14.71 -8.30
CA ALA A 77 -7.41 -15.52 -9.48
C ALA A 77 -7.99 -14.95 -10.78
N GLY A 78 -7.19 -14.99 -11.84
CA GLY A 78 -7.59 -14.50 -13.16
C GLY A 78 -7.61 -12.97 -13.30
N GLN A 79 -7.24 -12.23 -12.24
CA GLN A 79 -7.13 -10.77 -12.29
C GLN A 79 -5.67 -10.34 -12.35
N GLY A 80 -5.34 -9.47 -13.30
CA GLY A 80 -4.00 -8.89 -13.46
C GLY A 80 -3.70 -7.75 -12.48
N GLY A 81 -2.57 -7.09 -12.72
CA GLY A 81 -2.18 -5.84 -12.05
C GLY A 81 -1.40 -6.01 -10.74
N LEU A 82 -1.46 -7.16 -10.07
CA LEU A 82 -0.67 -7.38 -8.85
C LEU A 82 0.85 -7.38 -9.10
N ALA A 83 1.29 -7.79 -10.30
CA ALA A 83 2.70 -7.75 -10.67
C ALA A 83 3.27 -6.31 -10.65
N ALA A 84 2.49 -5.32 -11.07
CA ALA A 84 2.91 -3.93 -11.07
C ALA A 84 3.12 -3.37 -9.65
N LEU A 85 2.42 -3.91 -8.65
CA LEU A 85 2.68 -3.60 -7.25
C LEU A 85 4.03 -4.17 -6.78
N VAL A 86 4.41 -5.35 -7.28
CA VAL A 86 5.74 -5.96 -7.03
C VAL A 86 6.82 -5.14 -7.71
N ASP A 87 6.58 -4.68 -8.94
CA ASP A 87 7.51 -3.82 -9.70
C ASP A 87 7.78 -2.50 -8.97
N ALA A 88 6.74 -1.86 -8.43
CA ALA A 88 6.90 -0.65 -7.64
C ALA A 88 7.69 -0.89 -6.33
N ALA A 89 7.52 -2.05 -5.70
CA ALA A 89 8.31 -2.44 -4.53
C ALA A 89 9.79 -2.67 -4.90
N GLU A 90 10.06 -3.33 -6.02
CA GLU A 90 11.43 -3.52 -6.51
C GLU A 90 12.08 -2.19 -6.89
N ALA A 91 11.36 -1.27 -7.52
CA ALA A 91 11.85 0.07 -7.80
C ALA A 91 12.27 0.79 -6.49
N MET A 92 11.53 0.60 -5.40
CA MET A 92 11.87 1.17 -4.10
C MET A 92 13.14 0.52 -3.51
N LEU A 93 13.30 -0.79 -3.68
CA LEU A 93 14.50 -1.52 -3.22
C LEU A 93 15.78 -1.04 -3.92
N LEU A 94 15.66 -0.64 -5.19
CA LEU A 94 16.79 -0.28 -6.06
C LEU A 94 17.01 1.22 -6.19
N ALA A 95 16.19 2.03 -5.56
CA ALA A 95 16.33 3.48 -5.62
C ALA A 95 17.61 3.95 -4.93
N GLU A 96 18.51 4.56 -5.70
CA GLU A 96 19.78 5.09 -5.21
C GLU A 96 19.69 6.58 -4.90
N SER A 97 18.77 7.29 -5.59
CA SER A 97 18.52 8.72 -5.44
C SER A 97 17.18 9.04 -4.75
N ASP A 98 17.09 10.26 -4.23
CA ASP A 98 15.85 10.78 -3.64
C ASP A 98 14.69 10.80 -4.65
N ALA A 99 14.98 11.16 -5.90
CA ALA A 99 13.98 11.22 -6.97
C ALA A 99 13.41 9.83 -7.31
N GLU A 100 14.27 8.80 -7.32
CA GLU A 100 13.85 7.42 -7.52
C GLU A 100 13.01 6.91 -6.34
N ARG A 101 13.42 7.20 -5.10
CA ARG A 101 12.66 6.83 -3.90
C ARG A 101 11.27 7.46 -3.89
N HIS A 102 11.19 8.75 -4.22
CA HIS A 102 9.92 9.45 -4.37
C HIS A 102 9.05 8.80 -5.45
N THR A 103 9.61 8.57 -6.64
CA THR A 103 8.86 7.97 -7.77
C THR A 103 8.36 6.56 -7.43
N ALA A 104 9.19 5.75 -6.78
CA ALA A 104 8.81 4.40 -6.36
C ALA A 104 7.74 4.42 -5.27
N ALA A 105 7.84 5.33 -4.28
CA ALA A 105 6.86 5.52 -3.22
C ALA A 105 5.48 5.92 -3.78
N GLU A 106 5.45 6.87 -4.71
CA GLU A 106 4.22 7.26 -5.39
C GLU A 106 3.65 6.13 -6.24
N SER A 107 4.50 5.43 -7.00
CA SER A 107 4.08 4.30 -7.83
C SER A 107 3.44 3.20 -6.98
N PHE A 108 4.07 2.81 -5.86
CA PHE A 108 3.53 1.76 -4.98
C PHE A 108 2.17 2.16 -4.40
N GLY A 109 2.04 3.41 -3.92
CA GLY A 109 0.77 3.94 -3.45
C GLY A 109 -0.31 3.91 -4.55
N THR A 110 0.02 4.43 -5.73
CA THR A 110 -0.88 4.51 -6.89
C THR A 110 -1.42 3.14 -7.28
N HIS A 111 -0.55 2.15 -7.47
CA HIS A 111 -0.95 0.79 -7.82
C HIS A 111 -1.85 0.17 -6.73
N LEU A 112 -1.47 0.32 -5.45
CA LEU A 112 -2.25 -0.23 -4.35
C LEU A 112 -3.65 0.39 -4.24
N PHE A 113 -3.77 1.71 -4.43
CA PHE A 113 -5.05 2.41 -4.39
C PHE A 113 -5.90 2.07 -5.61
N ALA A 114 -5.32 2.02 -6.81
CA ALA A 114 -6.02 1.63 -8.03
C ALA A 114 -6.60 0.20 -7.91
N LEU A 115 -5.79 -0.77 -7.46
CA LEU A 115 -6.23 -2.14 -7.18
C LEU A 115 -7.30 -2.20 -6.08
N SER A 116 -7.30 -1.24 -5.15
CA SER A 116 -8.34 -1.10 -4.13
C SER A 116 -9.62 -0.39 -4.63
N GLY A 117 -9.65 0.09 -5.87
CA GLY A 117 -10.76 0.83 -6.48
C GLY A 117 -10.77 2.33 -6.21
N GLY A 118 -9.60 2.93 -5.97
CA GLY A 118 -9.39 4.38 -5.88
C GLY A 118 -8.77 4.96 -7.16
N THR A 119 -8.30 6.20 -7.07
CA THR A 119 -7.56 6.88 -8.15
C THR A 119 -6.13 7.22 -7.70
N GLU A 120 -5.25 7.46 -8.65
CA GLU A 120 -3.85 7.86 -8.40
C GLU A 120 -3.77 9.12 -7.53
N ALA A 121 -4.64 10.10 -7.79
CA ALA A 121 -4.71 11.34 -7.01
C ALA A 121 -5.04 11.11 -5.53
N GLY A 122 -5.79 10.04 -5.21
CA GLY A 122 -6.08 9.65 -3.82
C GLY A 122 -4.94 8.91 -3.13
N ALA A 123 -3.95 8.44 -3.89
CA ALA A 123 -2.92 7.52 -3.43
C ALA A 123 -1.63 8.22 -3.00
N ARG A 124 -1.33 9.36 -3.62
CA ARG A 124 -0.05 10.08 -3.50
C ARG A 124 0.45 10.20 -2.06
N ARG A 125 -0.36 10.79 -1.18
CA ARG A 125 0.03 11.01 0.21
C ARG A 125 0.33 9.71 0.94
N TRP A 126 -0.48 8.68 0.73
CA TRP A 126 -0.28 7.40 1.38
C TRP A 126 1.01 6.73 0.89
N GLY A 127 1.30 6.80 -0.41
CA GLY A 127 2.55 6.31 -1.02
C GLY A 127 3.80 6.97 -0.41
N LEU A 128 3.80 8.30 -0.31
CA LEU A 128 4.91 9.05 0.33
C LEU A 128 5.11 8.66 1.80
N LEU A 129 4.02 8.56 2.58
CA LEU A 129 4.10 8.11 3.97
C LEU A 129 4.62 6.67 4.08
N TRP A 130 4.20 5.79 3.18
CA TRP A 130 4.71 4.42 3.11
C TRP A 130 6.21 4.41 2.84
N GLY A 131 6.67 5.16 1.83
CA GLY A 131 8.10 5.28 1.49
C GLY A 131 8.94 5.79 2.65
N ALA A 132 8.44 6.79 3.39
CA ALA A 132 9.11 7.31 4.59
C ALA A 132 9.30 6.25 5.69
N GLY A 133 8.43 5.25 5.76
CA GLY A 133 8.55 4.13 6.70
C GLY A 133 9.44 2.98 6.21
N ILE A 134 9.93 3.05 4.97
CA ILE A 134 10.82 2.04 4.36
C ILE A 134 12.26 2.51 4.33
N VAL A 135 12.51 3.78 4.01
CA VAL A 135 13.87 4.30 3.90
C VAL A 135 14.57 4.32 5.26
N GLU A 136 15.83 3.87 5.31
CA GLU A 136 16.62 3.82 6.55
C GLU A 136 17.16 5.20 6.95
N ALA A 137 17.55 6.01 5.95
CA ALA A 137 18.12 7.32 6.19
C ALA A 137 17.04 8.29 6.72
N GLU A 138 17.27 8.81 7.93
CA GLU A 138 16.33 9.72 8.59
C GLU A 138 16.06 10.99 7.75
N THR A 139 17.07 11.49 7.03
CA THR A 139 16.93 12.65 6.14
C THR A 139 15.95 12.37 5.00
N ASP A 140 15.99 11.18 4.43
CA ASP A 140 15.14 10.78 3.31
C ASP A 140 13.71 10.53 3.79
N ALA A 141 13.57 9.90 4.97
CA ALA A 141 12.29 9.72 5.62
C ALA A 141 11.60 11.07 5.89
N ARG A 142 12.35 12.05 6.42
CA ARG A 142 11.84 13.40 6.70
C ARG A 142 11.37 14.11 5.42
N ARG A 143 12.12 14.01 4.31
CA ARG A 143 11.72 14.62 3.03
C ARG A 143 10.39 14.06 2.53
N LEU A 144 10.24 12.74 2.51
CA LEU A 144 8.99 12.08 2.11
C LEU A 144 7.82 12.44 3.04
N LEU A 145 8.07 12.58 4.35
CA LEU A 145 7.06 13.05 5.31
C LEU A 145 6.65 14.51 5.07
N ASP A 146 7.61 15.39 4.81
CA ASP A 146 7.35 16.81 4.52
C ASP A 146 6.54 16.97 3.23
N GLU A 147 6.85 16.21 2.19
CA GLU A 147 6.05 16.17 0.96
C GLU A 147 4.65 15.61 1.21
N ALA A 148 4.51 14.53 1.99
CA ALA A 148 3.21 13.98 2.36
C ALA A 148 2.37 14.99 3.18
N LYS A 149 3.01 15.78 4.04
CA LYS A 149 2.40 16.86 4.83
C LYS A 149 1.94 18.02 3.95
N ASN A 150 2.73 18.37 2.95
CA ASN A 150 2.45 19.46 2.01
C ASN A 150 1.51 19.04 0.86
N CYS A 151 1.25 17.74 0.68
CA CYS A 151 0.28 17.25 -0.29
C CYS A 151 -1.13 17.79 0.00
N ALA A 152 -1.67 18.55 -0.96
CA ALA A 152 -3.05 19.01 -0.93
C ALA A 152 -4.01 17.83 -0.74
N ALA A 153 -4.98 18.00 0.16
CA ALA A 153 -6.00 16.99 0.42
C ALA A 153 -6.82 16.69 -0.84
N PRO A 154 -6.77 15.45 -1.37
CA PRO A 154 -7.60 15.11 -2.51
C PRO A 154 -9.08 15.21 -2.13
N ALA A 155 -9.87 15.65 -3.10
CA ALA A 155 -11.32 15.74 -2.94
C ALA A 155 -11.93 14.33 -2.77
N PRO A 156 -13.03 14.17 -2.01
CA PRO A 156 -13.65 12.86 -1.79
C PRO A 156 -13.96 12.06 -3.06
N ARG A 157 -14.25 12.73 -4.18
CA ARG A 157 -14.46 12.12 -5.50
C ARG A 157 -13.27 11.30 -6.01
N HIS A 158 -12.04 11.64 -5.63
CA HIS A 158 -10.83 10.91 -6.03
C HIS A 158 -10.70 9.54 -5.35
N PHE A 159 -11.58 9.21 -4.40
CA PHE A 159 -11.64 7.89 -3.79
C PHE A 159 -12.73 7.01 -4.38
N GLY A 160 -13.44 7.45 -5.43
CA GLY A 160 -14.46 6.63 -6.10
C GLY A 160 -15.61 6.21 -5.19
N GLY A 161 -15.89 6.99 -4.13
CA GLY A 161 -16.85 6.61 -3.08
C GLY A 161 -16.33 5.56 -2.08
N ASN A 162 -15.09 5.10 -2.22
CA ASN A 162 -14.45 4.16 -1.30
C ASN A 162 -14.04 4.86 0.00
N ARG A 163 -14.91 4.75 1.01
CA ARG A 163 -14.70 5.34 2.34
C ARG A 163 -13.43 4.82 3.02
N ALA A 164 -13.06 3.55 2.82
CA ALA A 164 -11.86 2.98 3.41
C ALA A 164 -10.58 3.64 2.87
N LEU A 165 -10.53 3.96 1.56
CA LEU A 165 -9.40 4.69 0.98
C LEU A 165 -9.34 6.15 1.43
N LEU A 166 -10.50 6.81 1.54
CA LEU A 166 -10.57 8.15 2.13
C LEU A 166 -10.03 8.15 3.57
N MET A 167 -10.43 7.17 4.38
CA MET A 167 -9.94 7.00 5.75
C MET A 167 -8.42 6.85 5.80
N LEU A 168 -7.85 6.04 4.89
CA LEU A 168 -6.40 5.83 4.81
C LEU A 168 -5.65 7.12 4.42
N ASP A 169 -6.15 7.90 3.46
CA ASP A 169 -5.54 9.17 3.08
C ASP A 169 -5.56 10.20 4.23
N ARG A 170 -6.70 10.31 4.94
CA ARG A 170 -6.82 11.25 6.06
C ARG A 170 -5.96 10.81 7.24
N TRP A 171 -5.88 9.51 7.50
CA TRP A 171 -4.98 8.96 8.50
C TRP A 171 -3.51 9.23 8.14
N ALA A 172 -3.13 9.00 6.89
CA ALA A 172 -1.79 9.29 6.41
C ALA A 172 -1.43 10.78 6.58
N GLY A 173 -2.37 11.69 6.25
CA GLY A 173 -2.18 13.12 6.48
C GLY A 173 -2.15 13.53 7.94
N SER A 174 -2.79 12.77 8.83
CA SER A 174 -2.65 12.98 10.27
C SER A 174 -1.25 12.62 10.74
N ILE A 175 -0.72 11.47 10.31
CA ILE A 175 0.61 10.99 10.70
C ILE A 175 1.71 11.92 10.15
N ALA A 176 1.62 12.30 8.87
CA ALA A 176 2.58 13.21 8.24
C ALA A 176 2.61 14.60 8.93
N ARG A 177 1.46 15.12 9.37
CA ARG A 177 1.40 16.40 10.12
C ARG A 177 2.08 16.37 11.48
N HIS A 178 2.28 15.18 12.06
CA HIS A 178 2.99 14.98 13.32
C HIS A 178 4.38 14.38 13.08
N ASP A 179 4.95 14.60 11.89
CA ASP A 179 6.29 14.18 11.50
C ASP A 179 6.50 12.67 11.73
N GLY A 180 5.48 11.86 11.39
CA GLY A 180 5.51 10.40 11.53
C GLY A 180 5.12 9.87 12.91
N LYS A 181 5.01 10.74 13.93
CA LYS A 181 4.62 10.33 15.29
C LYS A 181 3.18 9.82 15.32
N ARG A 182 2.96 8.79 16.14
CA ARG A 182 1.66 8.15 16.30
C ARG A 182 0.88 8.73 17.47
N ASP A 183 -0.33 9.20 17.21
CA ASP A 183 -1.33 9.54 18.23
C ASP A 183 -2.52 8.58 18.08
N LEU A 184 -2.42 7.42 18.71
CA LEU A 184 -3.41 6.35 18.55
C LEU A 184 -4.83 6.78 18.93
N ARG A 185 -4.97 7.72 19.88
CA ARG A 185 -6.27 8.25 20.33
C ARG A 185 -6.85 9.20 19.29
N GLY A 186 -6.10 10.22 18.89
CA GLY A 186 -6.53 11.19 17.87
C GLY A 186 -6.81 10.53 16.51
N GLU A 187 -5.94 9.60 16.11
CA GLU A 187 -6.12 8.78 14.90
C GLU A 187 -7.38 7.91 14.97
N GLY A 188 -7.68 7.32 16.13
CA GLY A 188 -8.89 6.53 16.33
C GLY A 188 -10.17 7.34 16.18
N LEU A 189 -10.21 8.54 16.78
CA LEU A 189 -11.34 9.47 16.67
C LEU A 189 -11.53 9.97 15.24
N LEU A 190 -10.43 10.24 14.53
CA LEU A 190 -10.44 10.63 13.12
C LEU A 190 -11.08 9.53 12.26
N LEU A 191 -10.63 8.29 12.40
CA LEU A 191 -11.16 7.15 11.64
C LEU A 191 -12.64 6.91 11.95
N LEU A 192 -13.06 7.00 13.22
CA LEU A 192 -14.46 6.88 13.62
C LEU A 192 -15.33 7.96 12.95
N ARG A 193 -14.90 9.22 13.02
CA ARG A 193 -15.64 10.37 12.46
C ARG A 193 -15.83 10.22 10.94
N ILE A 194 -14.78 9.84 10.22
CA ILE A 194 -14.88 9.61 8.76
C ILE A 194 -15.74 8.38 8.47
N GLY A 195 -15.59 7.30 9.25
CA GLY A 195 -16.38 6.08 9.10
C GLY A 195 -17.88 6.33 9.24
N LEU A 196 -18.28 7.16 10.19
CA LEU A 196 -19.69 7.51 10.48
C LEU A 196 -20.24 8.58 9.53
N PHE A 197 -19.50 9.68 9.32
CA PHE A 197 -20.03 10.89 8.66
C PHE A 197 -19.44 11.16 7.27
N GLY A 198 -18.41 10.41 6.86
CA GLY A 198 -17.71 10.63 5.60
C GLY A 198 -16.91 11.94 5.53
N ARG A 199 -16.64 12.60 6.67
CA ARG A 199 -15.97 13.91 6.75
C ARG A 199 -14.93 14.00 7.86
#